data_AF-A0A1Z4LK66-F1
#
_entry.id   AF-A0A1Z4LK66-F1
#
_cell.length_a   1.000
_cell.length_b   1.000
_cell.length_c   1.000
_cell.angle_alpha   90.00
_cell.angle_beta   90.00
_cell.angle_gamma   90.00
#
_symmetry.space_group_name_H-M   'P 1'
#
loop_
_entity.id
_entity.type
_entity.pdbx_description
1 polymer ?
#
loop_
_entity_poly.entity_id
_entity_poly.type
_entity_poly.pdbx_seq_one_letter_code
_entity_poly.pdbx_strand_id
1 'polypeptide(L)'
;MFTTDNLLSQMRTKVLELYSPVIQLRIETEADESKRKELIEQRESCRYYLHELELKDLQEVLAKMKPLEAELNLAIQSLDDALEDVENTVGIIGSIRRLSGIMVRLFAIF
;
A
#
# COMPACT_ATOMS: atom_id res chain seq x y z
N MET A 1 2.03 17.96 4.52
CA MET A 1 2.73 17.10 5.50
C MET A 1 3.97 16.57 4.76
N PHE A 2 5.12 17.24 4.93
CA PHE A 2 6.34 17.06 4.09
C PHE A 2 7.64 17.02 4.92
N THR A 3 7.54 16.89 6.25
CA THR A 3 8.69 17.05 7.16
C THR A 3 9.54 15.79 7.33
N THR A 4 8.96 14.60 7.14
CA THR A 4 9.65 13.31 7.27
C THR A 4 10.47 12.94 6.03
N ASP A 5 9.99 13.26 4.83
CA ASP A 5 10.69 12.93 3.57
C ASP A 5 12.06 13.58 3.47
N ASN A 6 12.17 14.83 3.90
CA ASN A 6 13.44 15.58 3.87
C ASN A 6 14.45 14.99 4.87
N LEU A 7 14.00 14.64 6.09
CA LEU A 7 14.87 14.02 7.09
C LEU A 7 15.33 12.62 6.66
N LEU A 8 14.42 11.81 6.12
CA LEU A 8 14.72 10.46 5.66
C LEU A 8 15.73 10.48 4.50
N SER A 9 15.55 11.40 3.54
CA SER A 9 16.48 11.59 2.43
C SER A 9 17.87 12.01 2.92
N GLN A 10 17.95 13.00 3.83
CA GLN A 10 19.22 13.43 4.42
C GLN A 10 19.92 12.29 5.17
N MET A 11 19.18 11.48 5.92
CA MET A 11 19.72 10.34 6.63
C MET A 11 20.25 9.24 5.69
N ARG A 12 19.54 8.94 4.60
CA ARG A 12 20.00 8.01 3.56
C ARG A 12 21.32 8.48 2.95
N THR A 13 21.41 9.76 2.56
CA THR A 13 22.65 10.35 2.05
C THR A 13 23.77 10.26 3.08
N LYS A 14 23.46 10.55 4.35
CA LYS A 14 24.47 10.51 5.41
C LYS A 14 25.01 9.10 5.65
N VAL A 15 24.15 8.08 5.65
CA VAL A 15 24.59 6.69 5.76
C VAL A 15 25.45 6.29 4.55
N LEU A 16 25.09 6.69 3.33
CA LEU A 16 25.92 6.44 2.15
C LEU A 16 27.32 7.07 2.25
N GLU A 17 27.41 8.31 2.73
CA GLU A 17 28.70 8.99 2.98
C GLU A 17 29.52 8.24 4.05
N LEU A 18 28.88 7.89 5.17
CA LEU A 18 29.49 7.21 6.29
C LEU A 18 29.99 5.79 5.94
N TYR A 19 29.37 5.15 4.96
CA TYR A 19 29.80 3.84 4.44
C TYR A 19 30.62 3.92 3.15
N SER A 20 31.07 5.11 2.77
CA SER A 20 31.93 5.29 1.61
C SER A 20 33.34 4.69 1.82
N PRO A 21 34.04 4.33 0.72
CA PRO A 21 35.42 3.83 0.81
C PRO A 21 36.39 4.81 1.49
N VAL A 22 36.15 6.12 1.39
CA VAL A 22 36.98 7.16 2.01
C VAL A 22 36.89 7.11 3.52
N ILE A 23 35.68 6.97 4.07
CA ILE A 23 35.49 6.83 5.52
C ILE A 23 36.01 5.47 6.02
N GLN A 24 35.83 4.41 5.23
CA GLN A 24 36.37 3.10 5.54
C GLN A 24 37.91 3.14 5.67
N LEU A 25 38.59 3.75 4.70
CA LEU A 25 40.04 3.94 4.74
C LEU A 25 40.48 4.77 5.96
N ARG A 26 39.71 5.82 6.31
CA ARG A 26 39.97 6.63 7.51
C ARG A 26 39.88 5.80 8.80
N ILE A 27 38.92 4.89 8.91
CA ILE A 27 38.78 3.99 10.06
C ILE A 27 39.96 3.01 10.15
N GLU A 28 40.40 2.48 9.01
CA GLU A 28 41.50 1.51 8.94
C GLU A 28 42.87 2.14 9.25
N THR A 29 43.04 3.43 8.92
CA THR A 29 44.28 4.18 9.12
C THR A 29 44.31 4.99 10.42
N GLU A 30 43.21 5.04 11.17
CA GLU A 30 43.14 5.73 12.46
C GLU A 30 43.94 4.94 13.53
N ALA A 31 44.99 5.57 14.04
CA ALA A 31 45.87 4.98 15.04
C ALA A 31 45.30 5.07 16.46
N ASP A 32 44.44 6.06 16.72
CA ASP A 32 43.76 6.24 18.00
C ASP A 32 42.55 5.30 18.08
N GLU A 33 42.66 4.25 18.90
CA GLU A 33 41.61 3.26 19.09
C GLU A 33 40.29 3.86 19.59
N SER A 34 40.35 4.91 20.42
CA SER A 34 39.14 5.57 20.93
C SER A 34 38.40 6.30 19.80
N LYS A 35 39.13 7.02 18.95
CA LYS A 35 38.53 7.71 17.80
C LYS A 35 37.98 6.75 16.77
N ARG A 36 38.70 5.65 16.52
CA ARG A 36 38.25 4.58 15.64
C ARG A 36 36.93 3.98 16.14
N LYS A 37 36.84 3.70 17.44
CA LYS A 37 35.62 3.18 18.07
C LYS A 37 34.46 4.17 17.95
N GLU A 38 34.70 5.46 18.24
CA GLU A 38 33.68 6.50 18.11
C GLU A 38 33.12 6.60 16.68
N LEU A 39 33.99 6.55 15.66
CA LEU A 39 33.56 6.56 14.25
C LEU A 39 32.69 5.35 13.89
N ILE A 40 33.03 4.16 14.40
CA ILE A 40 32.23 2.95 14.18
C ILE A 40 30.87 3.07 14.89
N GLU A 41 30.85 3.55 16.12
CA GLU A 41 29.61 3.76 16.88
C GLU A 41 28.70 4.79 16.20
N GLN A 42 29.25 5.88 15.66
CA GLN A 42 28.50 6.87 14.88
C GLN A 42 27.90 6.25 13.60
N ARG A 43 28.64 5.38 12.89
CA ARG A 43 28.13 4.66 11.70
C ARG A 43 26.94 3.78 12.05
N GLU A 44 27.10 2.94 13.07
CA GLU A 44 26.06 2.00 13.48
C GLU A 44 24.84 2.74 14.02
N SER A 45 25.03 3.81 14.81
CA SER A 45 23.94 4.63 15.33
C SER A 45 23.15 5.29 14.19
N CYS A 46 23.83 5.87 13.20
CA CYS A 46 23.17 6.49 12.06
C CYS A 46 22.39 5.47 11.23
N ARG A 47 22.94 4.26 11.01
CA ARG A 47 22.23 3.16 10.33
C ARG A 47 21.01 2.70 11.12
N TYR A 48 21.14 2.57 12.44
CA TYR A 48 20.03 2.20 13.32
C TYR A 48 18.89 3.21 13.25
N TYR A 49 19.17 4.51 13.40
CA TYR A 49 18.15 5.54 13.30
C TYR A 49 17.50 5.62 11.91
N LEU A 50 18.25 5.37 10.83
CA LEU A 50 17.67 5.28 9.49
C LEU A 50 16.64 4.14 9.44
N HIS A 51 17.02 2.97 9.97
CA HIS A 51 16.14 1.80 9.98
C HIS A 51 14.84 2.07 10.76
N GLU A 52 14.93 2.66 11.94
CA GLU A 52 13.74 3.02 12.75
C GLU A 52 12.82 4.01 12.02
N LEU A 53 13.38 5.00 11.33
CA LEU A 53 12.60 5.95 10.54
C LEU A 53 11.91 5.28 9.34
N GLU A 54 12.62 4.42 8.61
CA GLU A 54 12.06 3.67 7.48
C GLU A 54 10.97 2.70 7.93
N LEU A 55 11.18 2.02 9.06
CA LEU A 55 10.17 1.13 9.63
C LEU A 55 8.90 1.90 10.00
N LYS A 56 9.05 3.07 10.63
CA LYS A 56 7.91 3.91 10.98
C LYS A 56 7.15 4.41 9.75
N ASP A 57 7.87 4.85 8.72
CA ASP A 57 7.26 5.28 7.45
C ASP A 57 6.46 4.15 6.80
N LEU A 58 7.05 2.95 6.73
CA LEU A 58 6.37 1.75 6.23
C LEU A 58 5.13 1.37 7.06
N GLN A 59 5.20 1.50 8.39
CA GLN A 59 4.05 1.25 9.27
C GLN A 59 2.92 2.27 9.05
N GLU A 60 3.25 3.54 8.81
CA GLU A 60 2.26 4.56 8.48
C GLU A 60 1.59 4.29 7.12
N VAL A 61 2.37 3.88 6.11
CA VAL A 61 1.84 3.45 4.81
C VAL A 61 0.94 2.23 4.97
N LEU A 62 1.38 1.21 5.71
CA LEU A 62 0.59 0.01 5.98
C LEU A 62 -0.73 0.33 6.69
N ALA A 63 -0.69 1.22 7.68
CA ALA A 63 -1.88 1.65 8.42
C ALA A 63 -2.90 2.34 7.51
N LYS A 64 -2.45 3.10 6.50
CA LYS A 64 -3.31 3.73 5.49
C LYS A 64 -3.86 2.74 4.46
N MET A 65 -3.10 1.68 4.13
CA MET A 65 -3.53 0.67 3.15
C MET A 65 -4.54 -0.33 3.74
N LYS A 66 -4.40 -0.69 5.02
CA LYS A 66 -5.25 -1.68 5.68
C LYS A 66 -6.77 -1.40 5.58
N PRO A 67 -7.28 -0.18 5.79
CA PRO A 67 -8.72 0.09 5.61
C PRO A 67 -9.16 -0.02 4.15
N LEU A 68 -8.29 0.31 3.19
CA LEU A 68 -8.62 0.25 1.75
C LEU A 68 -8.91 -1.18 1.30
N GLU A 69 -8.25 -2.18 1.87
CA GLU A 69 -8.54 -3.59 1.58
C GLU A 69 -9.96 -3.97 2.01
N ALA A 70 -10.39 -3.53 3.20
CA ALA A 70 -11.74 -3.76 3.68
C ALA A 70 -12.79 -3.01 2.83
N GLU A 71 -12.53 -1.74 2.49
CA GLU A 71 -13.39 -0.95 1.62
C GLU A 71 -13.52 -1.55 0.22
N LEU A 72 -12.42 -2.07 -0.33
CA LEU A 72 -12.42 -2.73 -1.64
C LEU A 72 -13.27 -4.01 -1.62
N ASN A 73 -13.14 -4.83 -0.57
CA ASN A 73 -13.95 -6.04 -0.44
C ASN A 73 -15.45 -5.72 -0.30
N LEU A 74 -15.82 -4.67 0.46
CA LEU A 74 -17.20 -4.21 0.55
C LEU A 74 -17.72 -3.69 -0.80
N ALA A 75 -16.88 -2.97 -1.55
CA ALA A 75 -17.24 -2.48 -2.87
C ALA A 75 -17.45 -3.63 -3.89
N ILE A 76 -16.60 -4.66 -3.86
CA ILE A 76 -16.76 -5.87 -4.67
C ILE A 76 -18.08 -6.56 -4.33
N GLN A 77 -18.35 -6.78 -3.04
CA GLN A 77 -19.59 -7.42 -2.60
C GLN A 77 -20.84 -6.61 -3.03
N SER A 78 -20.78 -5.28 -2.91
CA SER A 78 -21.87 -4.41 -3.37
C SER A 78 -22.09 -4.47 -4.88
N LEU A 79 -21.03 -4.69 -5.67
CA LEU A 79 -21.13 -4.87 -7.11
C LEU A 79 -21.74 -6.23 -7.47
N ASP A 80 -21.36 -7.30 -6.75
CA ASP A 80 -21.94 -8.62 -6.94
C ASP A 80 -23.45 -8.63 -6.63
N ASP A 81 -23.85 -8.00 -5.53
CA ASP A 81 -25.27 -7.83 -5.16
C ASP A 81 -26.04 -7.06 -6.25
N ALA A 82 -25.45 -5.97 -6.78
CA ALA A 82 -26.07 -5.19 -7.85
C ALA A 82 -26.18 -5.96 -9.17
N LEU A 83 -25.22 -6.84 -9.48
CA LEU A 83 -25.28 -7.71 -10.65
C LEU A 83 -26.40 -8.74 -10.50
N GLU A 84 -26.56 -9.34 -9.32
CA GLU A 84 -27.66 -10.26 -9.03
C GLU A 84 -29.03 -9.59 -9.20
N ASP A 85 -29.19 -8.36 -8.70
CA ASP A 85 -30.41 -7.57 -8.87
C ASP A 85 -30.73 -7.28 -10.35
N VAL A 86 -29.72 -7.00 -11.16
CA VAL A 86 -29.88 -6.79 -12.61
C VAL A 86 -30.29 -8.09 -13.29
N GLU A 87 -29.65 -9.21 -12.98
CA GLU A 87 -30.01 -10.53 -13.54
C GLU A 87 -31.46 -10.90 -13.18
N ASN A 88 -31.85 -10.69 -11.93
CA ASN A 88 -33.21 -10.89 -11.45
C ASN A 88 -34.22 -10.00 -12.21
N THR A 89 -33.89 -8.73 -12.40
CA THR A 89 -34.72 -7.78 -13.15
C THR A 89 -34.88 -8.20 -14.61
N VAL A 90 -33.80 -8.63 -15.27
CA VAL A 90 -33.85 -9.16 -16.64
C VAL A 90 -34.70 -10.43 -16.70
N GLY A 91 -34.60 -11.31 -15.71
CA GLY A 91 -35.42 -12.52 -15.56
C GLY A 91 -36.92 -12.21 -15.43
N ILE A 92 -37.28 -11.20 -14.63
CA ILE A 92 -38.66 -10.71 -14.47
C ILE A 92 -39.17 -10.15 -15.80
N ILE A 93 -38.41 -9.28 -16.47
CA ILE A 93 -38.80 -8.71 -17.78
C ILE A 93 -38.99 -9.83 -18.82
N GLY A 94 -38.10 -10.82 -18.86
CA GLY A 94 -38.21 -11.99 -19.72
C GLY A 94 -39.50 -12.79 -19.45
N SER A 95 -39.85 -12.95 -18.18
CA SER A 95 -41.07 -13.65 -17.75
C SER A 95 -42.34 -12.88 -18.12
N ILE A 96 -42.35 -11.55 -17.92
CA ILE A 96 -43.44 -10.65 -18.35
C ILE A 96 -43.64 -10.75 -19.86
N ARG A 97 -42.56 -10.73 -20.66
CA ARG A 97 -42.64 -10.83 -22.12
C ARG A 97 -43.22 -12.17 -22.59
N ARG A 98 -42.93 -13.27 -21.88
CA ARG A 98 -43.54 -14.59 -22.15
C ARG A 98 -45.03 -14.58 -21.81
N LEU A 99 -45.40 -14.06 -20.64
CA LEU A 99 -46.80 -13.95 -20.22
C LEU A 99 -47.62 -13.07 -21.16
N SER A 100 -47.09 -11.93 -21.60
CA SER A 100 -47.75 -11.05 -22.56
C SER A 100 -47.93 -11.74 -23.92
N GLY A 101 -46.94 -12.53 -24.37
CA GLY A 101 -47.06 -13.32 -25.60
C GLY A 101 -48.14 -14.40 -25.53
N ILE A 102 -48.34 -15.04 -24.37
CA ILE A 102 -49.41 -16.02 -24.15
C ILE A 102 -50.77 -15.31 -24.17
N MET A 103 -50.91 -14.18 -23.46
CA MET A 103 -52.16 -13.41 -23.42
C MET A 103 -52.57 -12.92 -24.81
N VAL A 104 -51.64 -12.41 -25.61
CA VAL A 104 -51.93 -11.98 -27.00
C VAL A 104 -52.42 -13.16 -27.86
N ARG A 105 -51.85 -14.36 -27.69
CA ARG A 105 -52.31 -15.55 -28.41
C ARG A 105 -53.70 -16.01 -27.96
N LEU A 106 -54.03 -15.91 -26.68
CA LEU A 106 -55.37 -16.24 -26.17
C LEU A 106 -56.43 -15.27 -26.70
N PHE A 107 -56.13 -13.96 -26.72
CA PHE A 107 -57.02 -12.94 -27.31
C PHE A 107 -57.16 -13.00 -28.83
N ALA A 108 -56.25 -13.69 -29.54
CA ALA A 108 -56.37 -13.90 -30.98
C ALA A 108 -57.20 -15.16 -31.34
N ILE A 109 -57.42 -16.06 -30.37
CA ILE A 109 -58.19 -17.30 -30.54
C ILE A 109 -59.65 -17.12 -30.08
N PHE A 110 -59.89 -16.22 -29.12
CA PHE A 110 -61.23 -15.73 -28.73
C PHE A 110 -61.67 -14.56 -29.62
#